data_AF-A0A1J8MUF3-F1
#
_entry.id   AF-A0A1J8MUF3-F1
#
_cell.length_a   1.000
_cell.length_b   1.000
_cell.length_c   1.000
_cell.angle_alpha   90.00
_cell.angle_beta   90.00
_cell.angle_gamma   90.00
#
_symmetry.space_group_name_H-M   'P 1'
#
loop_
_entity.id
_entity.type
_entity.pdbx_description
1 polymer ?
#
loop_
_entity_poly.entity_id
_entity_poly.type
_entity_poly.pdbx_seq_one_letter_code
_entity_poly.pdbx_strand_id
1 'polypeptide(L)'
;MLKIGVEDVDGELLKGGGGIANGRPSHRQSEKDVGKDLGAGWREQVSYKDGKEVPYGTKGSTRPDWCNGNTCGIEVKNYNIATNINGLINNVSKQAIHRAENLPAGMQQRIIIDVRGQIVTPNQERTIIKGIVERSNGVIAPTSIRFKR
;
A
#
# COMPACT_ATOMS: atom_id res chain seq x y z
N MET A 1 47.74 -37.75 -10.17
CA MET A 1 47.16 -36.54 -10.80
C MET A 1 45.65 -36.74 -10.83
N LEU A 2 44.91 -35.81 -10.21
CA LEU A 2 43.45 -35.63 -10.15
C LEU A 2 42.57 -36.79 -9.64
N LYS A 3 42.15 -36.66 -8.36
CA LYS A 3 40.80 -37.03 -7.90
C LYS A 3 39.85 -35.92 -8.39
N ILE A 4 38.82 -36.24 -9.15
CA ILE A 4 37.66 -35.37 -9.33
C ILE A 4 36.54 -36.00 -8.52
N GLY A 5 36.16 -35.31 -7.45
CA GLY A 5 35.02 -35.66 -6.61
C GLY A 5 33.72 -35.47 -7.40
N VAL A 6 32.82 -36.43 -7.25
CA VAL A 6 31.40 -36.25 -7.55
C VAL A 6 30.88 -35.40 -6.39
N GLU A 7 30.68 -34.11 -6.62
CA GLU A 7 29.94 -33.27 -5.69
C GLU A 7 28.45 -33.47 -5.95
N ASP A 8 27.77 -33.87 -4.89
CA ASP A 8 26.32 -33.98 -4.76
C ASP A 8 25.67 -32.64 -5.15
N VAL A 9 24.93 -32.64 -6.25
CA VAL A 9 24.02 -31.54 -6.59
C VAL A 9 22.70 -31.76 -5.87
N ASP A 10 22.67 -31.35 -4.60
CA ASP A 10 21.40 -31.14 -3.89
C ASP A 10 20.62 -30.07 -4.64
N GLY A 11 19.56 -30.52 -5.32
CA GLY A 11 18.58 -29.69 -5.99
C GLY A 11 17.82 -28.84 -4.98
N GLU A 12 18.36 -27.67 -4.66
CA GLU A 12 17.64 -26.65 -3.90
C GLU A 12 16.57 -26.03 -4.82
N LEU A 13 15.34 -26.47 -4.60
CA LEU A 13 14.13 -25.95 -5.20
C LEU A 13 13.99 -24.47 -4.83
N LEU A 14 14.36 -23.56 -5.74
CA LEU A 14 14.20 -22.11 -5.58
C LEU A 14 12.71 -21.74 -5.37
N LYS A 15 12.24 -21.72 -4.12
CA LYS A 15 10.96 -21.12 -3.72
C LYS A 15 11.14 -19.60 -3.65
N GLY A 16 10.83 -18.91 -4.74
CA GLY A 16 10.86 -17.44 -4.73
C GLY A 16 10.44 -16.73 -6.01
N GLY A 17 9.66 -17.36 -6.90
CA GLY A 17 9.17 -16.72 -8.12
C GLY A 17 7.95 -15.82 -7.87
N GLY A 18 8.17 -14.65 -7.29
CA GLY A 18 7.12 -13.67 -6.95
C GLY A 18 7.25 -12.32 -7.66
N GLY A 19 7.75 -12.31 -8.89
CA GLY A 19 7.86 -11.14 -9.75
C GLY A 19 8.28 -11.60 -11.14
N ILE A 20 7.86 -11.03 -12.25
CA ILE A 20 7.27 -9.73 -12.53
C ILE A 20 6.55 -9.89 -13.87
N ALA A 21 5.25 -9.60 -13.98
CA ALA A 21 4.69 -9.32 -15.29
C ALA A 21 5.10 -7.88 -15.67
N ASN A 22 6.11 -7.70 -16.53
CA ASN A 22 6.54 -6.42 -17.13
C ASN A 22 7.00 -5.28 -16.20
N GLY A 23 7.94 -5.49 -15.28
CA GLY A 23 8.38 -4.48 -14.30
C GLY A 23 7.43 -4.19 -13.13
N ARG A 24 6.18 -4.70 -13.15
CA ARG A 24 5.17 -4.41 -12.12
C ARG A 24 5.29 -5.29 -10.87
N PRO A 25 5.45 -4.72 -9.66
CA PRO A 25 5.45 -5.48 -8.40
C PRO A 25 4.05 -6.02 -8.06
N SER A 26 4.00 -7.10 -7.28
CA SER A 26 2.75 -7.54 -6.65
C SER A 26 2.32 -6.56 -5.55
N HIS A 27 1.03 -6.57 -5.20
CA HIS A 27 0.51 -5.71 -4.13
C HIS A 27 1.26 -5.89 -2.80
N ARG A 28 1.54 -7.14 -2.40
CA ARG A 28 2.30 -7.42 -1.17
C ARG A 28 3.75 -6.95 -1.27
N GLN A 29 4.36 -6.99 -2.46
CA GLN A 29 5.70 -6.44 -2.66
C GLN A 29 5.69 -4.91 -2.58
N SER A 30 4.66 -4.25 -3.12
CA SER A 30 4.47 -2.80 -2.98
C SER A 30 4.41 -2.37 -1.53
N GLU A 31 3.65 -3.07 -0.68
CA GLU A 31 3.57 -2.78 0.76
C GLU A 31 4.93 -2.91 1.45
N LYS A 32 5.67 -3.98 1.16
CA LYS A 32 7.00 -4.21 1.72
C LYS A 32 8.01 -3.14 1.29
N ASP A 33 8.01 -2.78 0.01
CA ASP A 33 8.93 -1.78 -0.54
C ASP A 33 8.63 -0.40 0.05
N VAL A 34 7.35 -0.03 0.16
CA VAL A 34 6.95 1.20 0.84
C VAL A 34 7.38 1.17 2.31
N GLY A 35 7.17 0.05 3.00
CA GLY A 35 7.60 -0.14 4.38
C GLY A 35 9.09 0.15 4.59
N LYS A 36 9.94 -0.36 3.69
CA LYS A 36 11.38 -0.10 3.70
C LYS A 36 11.70 1.38 3.53
N ASP A 37 11.00 2.08 2.64
CA ASP A 37 11.22 3.51 2.38
C ASP A 37 10.82 4.40 3.57
N LEU A 38 9.93 3.93 4.44
CA LEU A 38 9.43 4.69 5.59
C LEU A 38 10.44 4.79 6.74
N GLY A 39 11.40 3.87 6.79
CA GLY A 39 12.42 3.82 7.85
C GLY A 39 11.89 3.32 9.19
N ALA A 40 12.69 3.52 10.24
CA ALA A 40 12.36 3.05 11.59
C ALA A 40 11.17 3.82 12.20
N GLY A 41 10.46 3.18 13.15
CA GLY A 41 9.37 3.79 13.91
C GLY A 41 7.97 3.60 13.31
N TRP A 42 7.86 2.94 12.15
CA TRP A 42 6.58 2.53 11.57
C TRP A 42 6.21 1.11 12.01
N ARG A 43 4.99 0.97 12.52
CA ARG A 43 4.36 -0.30 12.89
C ARG A 43 3.45 -0.73 11.76
N GLU A 44 3.61 -1.98 11.33
CA GLU A 44 2.68 -2.60 10.38
C GLU A 44 1.34 -2.83 11.05
N GLN A 45 0.26 -2.57 10.30
CA GLN A 45 -0.98 -3.30 10.44
C GLN A 45 -1.62 -3.21 11.84
N VAL A 46 -1.66 -2.00 12.39
CA VAL A 46 -2.28 -1.69 13.69
C VAL A 46 -3.77 -1.39 13.50
N SER A 47 -4.62 -1.97 14.34
CA SER A 47 -6.08 -1.78 14.27
C SER A 47 -6.56 -0.65 15.18
N TYR A 48 -7.50 0.15 14.70
CA TYR A 48 -8.12 1.26 15.43
C TYR A 48 -9.64 1.20 15.37
N LYS A 49 -10.28 1.58 16.48
CA LYS A 49 -11.72 1.77 16.57
C LYS A 49 -12.02 2.91 17.53
N ASP A 50 -12.91 3.81 17.13
CA ASP A 50 -13.35 4.96 17.95
C ASP A 50 -12.16 5.75 18.54
N GLY A 51 -11.09 5.90 17.76
CA GLY A 51 -9.89 6.65 18.14
C GLY A 51 -8.90 5.89 19.03
N LYS A 52 -9.10 4.59 19.29
CA LYS A 52 -8.23 3.78 20.16
C LYS A 52 -7.66 2.58 19.42
N GLU A 53 -6.43 2.20 19.76
CA GLU A 53 -5.83 0.96 19.30
C GLU A 53 -6.60 -0.24 19.87
N VAL A 54 -6.90 -1.23 19.03
CA VAL A 54 -7.69 -2.41 19.38
C VAL A 54 -7.06 -3.68 18.80
N PRO A 55 -7.39 -4.88 19.33
CA PRO A 55 -6.91 -6.13 18.78
C PRO A 55 -7.31 -6.34 17.31
N TYR A 56 -6.51 -7.12 16.58
CA TYR A 56 -6.81 -7.52 15.21
C TYR A 56 -8.16 -8.24 15.12
N GLY A 57 -8.92 -7.96 14.04
CA GLY A 57 -10.23 -8.57 13.81
C GLY A 57 -11.38 -7.97 14.64
N THR A 58 -11.12 -6.93 15.45
CA THR A 58 -12.18 -6.20 16.16
C THR A 58 -13.23 -5.69 15.18
N LYS A 59 -14.50 -6.09 15.37
CA LYS A 59 -15.58 -5.74 14.45
C LYS A 59 -15.77 -4.22 14.35
N GLY A 60 -15.75 -3.73 13.11
CA GLY A 60 -15.87 -2.31 12.78
C GLY A 60 -14.58 -1.51 12.95
N SER A 61 -13.45 -2.16 13.27
CA SER A 61 -12.15 -1.47 13.30
C SER A 61 -11.61 -1.24 11.90
N THR A 62 -10.76 -0.22 11.77
CA THR A 62 -9.93 0.01 10.59
C THR A 62 -8.50 -0.43 10.85
N ARG A 63 -7.79 -0.83 9.78
CA ARG A 63 -6.40 -1.30 9.86
C ARG A 63 -5.62 -0.74 8.67
N PRO A 64 -4.99 0.43 8.80
CA PRO A 64 -4.08 0.93 7.79
C PRO A 64 -2.79 0.10 7.73
N ASP A 65 -2.09 0.14 6.59
CA ASP A 65 -0.89 -0.68 6.38
C ASP A 65 0.25 -0.28 7.32
N TRP A 66 0.44 1.02 7.53
CA TRP A 66 1.52 1.55 8.38
C TRP A 66 1.09 2.71 9.27
N CYS A 67 1.67 2.72 10.47
CA CYS A 67 1.38 3.64 11.58
C CYS A 67 2.65 4.06 12.33
N ASN A 68 2.87 5.35 12.60
CA ASN A 68 4.00 5.81 13.44
C ASN A 68 3.59 6.70 14.62
N GLY A 69 2.34 6.59 15.08
CA GLY A 69 1.82 7.33 16.24
C GLY A 69 1.23 8.70 15.90
N ASN A 70 1.80 9.45 14.95
CA ASN A 70 1.25 10.73 14.48
C ASN A 70 0.63 10.63 13.07
N THR A 71 1.06 9.64 12.29
CA THR A 71 0.49 9.27 10.99
C THR A 71 0.12 7.80 11.04
N CYS A 72 -1.17 7.51 10.95
CA CYS A 72 -1.68 6.15 10.77
C CYS A 72 -2.69 6.22 9.63
N GLY A 73 -2.39 5.53 8.54
CA GLY A 73 -3.17 5.72 7.31
C GLY A 73 -2.33 5.71 6.05
N ILE A 74 -1.09 5.22 6.09
CA ILE A 74 -0.41 4.86 4.84
C ILE A 74 -1.15 3.67 4.27
N GLU A 75 -1.78 3.89 3.12
CA GLU A 75 -2.46 2.87 2.35
C GLU A 75 -1.73 2.67 1.04
N VAL A 76 -1.20 1.47 0.82
CA VAL A 76 -0.49 1.14 -0.40
C VAL A 76 -1.44 0.48 -1.39
N LYS A 77 -1.64 1.07 -2.57
CA LYS A 77 -2.48 0.52 -3.63
C LYS A 77 -1.66 0.17 -4.85
N ASN A 78 -1.90 -1.00 -5.43
CA ASN A 78 -1.29 -1.44 -6.68
C ASN A 78 -2.39 -1.86 -7.67
N TYR A 79 -3.20 -0.89 -8.14
CA TYR A 79 -4.26 -1.13 -9.13
C TYR A 79 -3.70 -1.05 -10.56
N ASN A 80 -4.32 -1.75 -11.51
CA ASN A 80 -4.03 -1.54 -12.92
C ASN A 80 -4.67 -0.24 -13.38
N ILE A 81 -3.87 0.80 -13.61
CA ILE A 81 -4.35 2.15 -13.94
C ILE A 81 -4.91 2.20 -15.36
N ALA A 82 -4.47 1.34 -16.28
CA ALA A 82 -5.02 1.29 -17.62
C ALA A 82 -6.49 0.82 -17.65
N THR A 83 -6.88 -0.02 -16.69
CA THR A 83 -8.20 -0.70 -16.72
C THR A 83 -9.10 -0.42 -15.52
N ASN A 84 -8.57 0.09 -14.39
CA ASN A 84 -9.33 0.16 -13.14
C ASN A 84 -9.05 1.40 -12.28
N ILE A 85 -9.12 2.59 -12.88
CA ILE A 85 -9.05 3.86 -12.13
C ILE A 85 -10.27 4.06 -11.22
N ASN A 86 -11.47 3.75 -11.70
CA ASN A 86 -12.69 3.98 -10.92
C ASN A 86 -12.76 3.10 -9.66
N GLY A 87 -12.34 1.83 -9.76
CA GLY A 87 -12.27 0.94 -8.60
C GLY A 87 -11.24 1.43 -7.58
N LEU A 88 -10.08 1.90 -8.03
CA LEU A 88 -9.07 2.52 -7.16
C LEU A 88 -9.67 3.71 -6.39
N ILE A 89 -10.28 4.65 -7.10
CA ILE A 89 -10.84 5.86 -6.49
C ILE A 89 -11.93 5.50 -5.48
N ASN A 90 -12.88 4.64 -5.85
CA ASN A 90 -14.01 4.28 -4.99
C ASN A 90 -13.54 3.57 -3.71
N ASN A 91 -12.63 2.61 -3.84
CA ASN A 91 -12.15 1.84 -2.69
C ASN A 91 -11.32 2.69 -1.75
N VAL A 92 -10.40 3.51 -2.27
CA VAL A 92 -9.59 4.41 -1.43
C VAL A 92 -10.48 5.42 -0.71
N SER A 93 -11.45 6.02 -1.40
CA SER A 93 -12.32 7.03 -0.81
C SER A 93 -13.20 6.46 0.30
N LYS A 94 -13.82 5.30 0.06
CA LYS A 94 -14.63 4.60 1.07
C LYS A 94 -13.80 4.24 2.30
N GLN A 95 -12.59 3.72 2.09
CA GLN A 95 -11.70 3.38 3.20
C GLN A 95 -11.22 4.60 3.96
N ALA A 96 -10.94 5.71 3.28
CA ALA A 96 -10.51 6.95 3.91
C ALA A 96 -11.57 7.53 4.84
N ILE A 97 -12.84 7.55 4.40
CA ILE A 97 -13.98 8.00 5.22
C ILE A 97 -14.11 7.10 6.45
N HIS A 98 -14.15 5.78 6.26
CA HIS A 98 -14.27 4.84 7.37
C HIS A 98 -13.10 4.94 8.36
N ARG A 99 -11.89 5.25 7.87
CA ARG A 99 -10.73 5.52 8.71
C ARG A 99 -10.87 6.80 9.50
N ALA A 100 -11.38 7.88 8.91
CA ALA A 100 -11.59 9.14 9.61
C ALA A 100 -12.55 8.97 10.82
N GLU A 101 -13.48 8.04 10.74
CA GLU A 101 -14.38 7.69 11.86
C GLU A 101 -13.68 6.93 13.00
N ASN A 102 -12.62 6.16 12.69
CA ASN A 102 -12.06 5.17 13.62
C ASN A 102 -10.64 5.49 14.09
N LEU A 103 -9.89 6.29 13.34
CA LEU A 103 -8.55 6.72 13.73
C LEU A 103 -8.62 7.79 14.83
N PRO A 104 -7.57 7.90 15.66
CA PRO A 104 -7.41 9.02 16.58
C PRO A 104 -7.60 10.38 15.88
N ALA A 105 -8.22 11.35 16.57
CA ALA A 105 -8.41 12.68 16.03
C ALA A 105 -7.06 13.35 15.69
N GLY A 106 -7.01 14.06 14.56
CA GLY A 106 -5.79 14.72 14.07
C GLY A 106 -4.81 13.79 13.34
N MET A 107 -5.10 12.50 13.25
CA MET A 107 -4.24 11.53 12.58
C MET A 107 -4.28 11.68 11.07
N GLN A 108 -3.10 11.79 10.45
CA GLN A 108 -2.97 11.97 9.01
C GLN A 108 -3.12 10.64 8.25
N GLN A 109 -3.84 10.70 7.13
CA GLN A 109 -3.93 9.60 6.15
C GLN A 109 -3.12 9.94 4.90
N ARG A 110 -2.39 8.96 4.35
CA ARG A 110 -1.53 9.11 3.17
C ARG A 110 -1.74 7.95 2.22
N ILE A 111 -1.98 8.23 0.95
CA ILE A 111 -2.20 7.19 -0.04
C ILE A 111 -0.95 7.07 -0.91
N ILE A 112 -0.39 5.86 -1.01
CA ILE A 112 0.71 5.56 -1.92
C ILE A 112 0.19 4.63 -3.01
N ILE A 113 0.16 5.12 -4.24
CA ILE A 113 -0.30 4.37 -5.40
C ILE A 113 0.96 3.92 -6.15
N ASP A 114 1.26 2.63 -6.07
CA ASP A 114 2.42 2.04 -6.73
C ASP A 114 2.09 1.79 -8.21
N VAL A 115 2.73 2.58 -9.06
CA VAL A 115 2.57 2.55 -10.52
C VAL A 115 3.82 2.04 -11.24
N ARG A 116 4.78 1.44 -10.50
CA ARG A 116 5.96 0.79 -11.09
C ARG A 116 5.55 -0.23 -12.15
N GLY A 117 6.25 -0.20 -13.28
CA GLY A 117 5.94 -1.04 -14.44
C GLY A 117 4.65 -0.67 -15.19
N GLN A 118 4.04 0.48 -14.91
CA GLN A 118 2.84 0.97 -15.61
C GLN A 118 3.13 2.28 -16.34
N ILE A 119 2.57 2.44 -17.54
CA ILE A 119 2.52 3.73 -18.23
C ILE A 119 1.31 4.49 -17.68
N VAL A 120 1.57 5.55 -16.91
CA VAL A 120 0.53 6.41 -16.32
C VAL A 120 0.73 7.83 -16.80
N THR A 121 -0.28 8.35 -17.49
CA THR A 121 -0.29 9.72 -18.02
C THR A 121 -0.59 10.75 -16.93
N PRO A 122 -0.14 12.01 -17.09
CA PRO A 122 -0.49 13.10 -16.16
C PRO A 122 -2.01 13.31 -16.02
N ASN A 123 -2.79 13.05 -17.08
CA ASN A 123 -4.25 13.11 -17.02
C ASN A 123 -4.82 12.05 -16.08
N GLN A 124 -4.33 10.81 -16.14
CA GLN A 124 -4.76 9.74 -15.25
C GLN A 124 -4.43 10.05 -13.78
N GLU A 125 -3.23 10.59 -13.50
CA GLU A 125 -2.88 11.02 -12.13
C GLU A 125 -3.83 12.12 -11.63
N ARG A 126 -4.10 13.14 -12.44
CA ARG A 126 -5.07 14.20 -12.10
C ARG A 126 -6.46 13.64 -11.84
N THR A 127 -6.94 12.72 -12.68
CA THR A 127 -8.24 12.06 -12.48
C THR A 127 -8.29 11.29 -11.17
N ILE A 128 -7.23 10.54 -10.84
CA ILE A 128 -7.13 9.78 -9.59
C ILE A 128 -7.13 10.73 -8.39
N ILE A 129 -6.27 11.75 -8.39
CA ILE A 129 -6.16 12.73 -7.30
C ILE A 129 -7.50 13.42 -7.08
N LYS A 130 -8.06 14.03 -8.13
CA LYS A 130 -9.35 14.74 -8.08
C LYS A 130 -10.46 13.83 -7.58
N GLY A 131 -10.57 12.63 -8.16
CA GLY A 131 -11.61 11.68 -7.80
C GLY A 131 -11.54 11.21 -6.34
N ILE A 132 -10.33 10.97 -5.80
CA ILE A 132 -10.15 10.59 -4.39
C ILE A 132 -10.50 11.76 -3.48
N VAL A 133 -10.03 12.97 -3.79
CA VAL A 133 -10.30 14.17 -2.98
C VAL A 133 -11.81 14.45 -2.91
N GLU A 134 -12.49 14.43 -4.05
CA GLU A 134 -13.94 14.67 -4.14
C GLU A 134 -14.73 13.57 -3.43
N ARG A 135 -14.47 12.29 -3.72
CA ARG A 135 -15.26 11.19 -3.16
C ARG A 135 -14.93 10.87 -1.70
N SER A 136 -13.79 11.31 -1.19
CA SER A 136 -13.47 11.24 0.24
C SER A 136 -14.00 12.44 1.02
N ASN A 137 -14.76 13.35 0.38
CA ASN A 137 -15.27 14.59 0.98
C ASN A 137 -14.16 15.43 1.63
N GLY A 138 -12.97 15.46 1.00
CA GLY A 138 -11.82 16.20 1.51
C GLY A 138 -11.05 15.55 2.66
N VAL A 139 -11.45 14.35 3.12
CA VAL A 139 -10.69 13.58 4.14
C VAL A 139 -9.24 13.34 3.68
N ILE A 140 -9.04 13.10 2.37
CA ILE A 140 -7.72 13.01 1.76
C ILE A 140 -7.44 14.29 0.99
N ALA A 141 -6.41 15.03 1.41
CA ALA A 141 -5.90 16.17 0.67
C ALA A 141 -5.11 15.71 -0.58
N PRO A 142 -5.05 16.53 -1.66
CA PRO A 142 -4.25 16.20 -2.85
C PRO A 142 -2.78 15.89 -2.53
N THR A 143 -2.19 16.63 -1.59
CA THR A 143 -0.79 16.48 -1.14
C THR A 143 -0.53 15.19 -0.35
N SER A 144 -1.59 14.52 0.12
CA SER A 144 -1.51 13.23 0.81
C SER A 144 -1.49 12.04 -0.16
N ILE A 145 -1.63 12.26 -1.47
CA ILE A 145 -1.61 11.22 -2.50
C ILE A 145 -0.25 11.26 -3.21
N ARG A 146 0.46 10.13 -3.20
CA ARG A 146 1.76 9.98 -3.86
C ARG A 146 1.77 8.79 -4.79
N PHE A 147 2.47 8.93 -5.90
CA PHE A 147 2.70 7.84 -6.85
C PHE A 147 4.12 7.29 -6.65
N LYS A 148 4.24 6.00 -6.33
CA LYS A 148 5.55 5.32 -6.28
C LYS A 148 5.91 4.86 -7.69
N ARG A 149 7.13 5.18 -8.11
CA ARG A 149 7.69 4.91 -9.44
C ARG A 149 9.01 4.17 -9.31
#